data_AF-A0A939UT97-F1
#
_entry.id   AF-A0A939UT97-F1
#
_cell.length_a   1.000
_cell.length_b   1.000
_cell.length_c   1.000
_cell.angle_alpha   90.00
_cell.angle_beta   90.00
_cell.angle_gamma   90.00
#
_symmetry.space_group_name_H-M   'P 1'
#
loop_
_entity.id
_entity.type
_entity.pdbx_description
1 polymer ?
#
loop_
_entity_poly.entity_id
_entity_poly.type
_entity_poly.pdbx_seq_one_letter_code
_entity_poly.pdbx_strand_id
1 'polypeptide(L)'
;MSFWDELKELFKTDDERDEERRRRLAEAQKGTSDLEKKLAELDAAYKSKNQKKTEEYDLDALFPKDSGLKEIDYNAKTDDEIRDSALKEADYKKAVDKNSIESKYASAVSALDEGKRSADKNLQESYKKLQDVYDELRRNAENDAIKRGVARSSIITSKLGDLDYAKMLSAGEVESAYNAKMNDIESKLKSLEKDKDVAMSELDLKYAEQVDKRIDELKAERDDLVLKYEKYNNTVREKNDKYAKQREENIAKFLKEKEEEQAADEKAQAAYEKQNGYSGEKLEEYQNRYNLAYDFYTSLSPDIAVDALKSAPNMKYYLGLYYDKLLYALKARAKSEAKKSIW
;
A
#
# COMPACT_ATOMS: atom_id res chain seq x y z
N MET A 1 -75.26 -51.29 -28.53
CA MET A 1 -76.46 -50.97 -27.72
C MET A 1 -77.56 -51.96 -28.08
N SER A 2 -78.37 -52.36 -27.12
CA SER A 2 -79.49 -53.30 -27.32
C SER A 2 -80.74 -52.51 -27.70
N PHE A 3 -81.59 -53.09 -28.56
CA PHE A 3 -82.87 -52.50 -29.01
C PHE A 3 -83.80 -52.05 -27.86
N TRP A 4 -83.66 -52.66 -26.67
CA TRP A 4 -84.40 -52.29 -25.46
C TRP A 4 -83.90 -51.00 -24.78
N ASP A 5 -82.65 -50.61 -25.01
CA ASP A 5 -82.08 -49.35 -24.50
C ASP A 5 -82.59 -48.16 -25.31
N GLU A 6 -82.63 -48.29 -26.65
CA GLU A 6 -83.19 -47.28 -27.56
C GLU A 6 -84.69 -47.05 -27.34
N LEU A 7 -85.45 -48.11 -27.04
CA LEU A 7 -86.90 -48.01 -26.76
C LEU A 7 -87.19 -47.33 -25.41
N LYS A 8 -86.35 -47.54 -24.39
CA LYS A 8 -86.45 -46.83 -23.11
C LYS A 8 -86.09 -45.35 -23.24
N GLU A 9 -85.14 -45.01 -24.11
CA GLU A 9 -84.79 -43.61 -24.37
C GLU A 9 -85.91 -42.81 -25.04
N LEU A 10 -86.77 -43.46 -25.84
CA LEU A 10 -87.90 -42.82 -26.51
C LEU A 10 -89.09 -42.45 -25.59
N PHE A 11 -89.20 -43.06 -24.40
CA PHE A 11 -90.32 -42.88 -23.46
C PHE A 11 -89.96 -42.13 -22.15
N LYS A 12 -88.74 -41.59 -22.03
CA LYS A 12 -88.36 -40.72 -20.90
C LYS A 12 -89.08 -39.37 -20.99
N THR A 13 -89.60 -38.87 -19.87
CA THR A 13 -90.14 -37.49 -19.76
C THR A 13 -89.00 -36.47 -19.82
N ASP A 14 -89.29 -35.23 -20.25
CA ASP A 14 -88.27 -34.16 -20.32
C ASP A 14 -87.57 -33.94 -18.96
N ASP A 15 -88.30 -34.11 -17.85
CA ASP A 15 -87.75 -34.03 -16.48
C ASP A 15 -86.73 -35.14 -16.15
N GLU A 16 -86.96 -36.38 -16.60
CA GLU A 16 -86.03 -37.50 -16.38
C GLU A 16 -84.76 -37.37 -17.23
N ARG A 17 -84.89 -36.86 -18.46
CA ARG A 17 -83.73 -36.53 -19.32
C ARG A 17 -82.90 -35.40 -18.72
N ASP A 18 -83.55 -34.39 -18.16
CA ASP A 18 -82.87 -33.27 -17.50
C ASP A 18 -82.20 -33.69 -16.18
N GLU A 19 -82.82 -34.58 -15.39
CA GLU A 19 -82.20 -35.11 -14.17
C GLU A 19 -80.99 -36.00 -14.48
N GLU A 20 -81.08 -36.85 -15.51
CA GLU A 20 -79.96 -37.68 -15.97
C GLU A 20 -78.82 -36.83 -16.53
N ARG A 21 -79.14 -35.78 -17.31
CA ARG A 21 -78.17 -34.80 -17.79
C ARG A 21 -77.48 -34.07 -16.65
N ARG A 22 -78.23 -33.66 -15.60
CA ARG A 22 -77.65 -33.04 -14.39
C ARG A 22 -76.74 -33.99 -13.62
N ARG A 23 -77.10 -35.27 -13.51
CA ARG A 23 -76.23 -36.30 -12.87
C ARG A 23 -74.95 -36.52 -13.67
N ARG A 24 -75.05 -36.67 -14.99
CA ARG A 24 -73.89 -36.80 -15.89
C ARG A 24 -73.01 -35.56 -15.87
N LEU A 25 -73.59 -34.36 -15.76
CA LEU A 25 -72.86 -33.11 -15.60
C LEU A 25 -72.12 -33.03 -14.25
N ALA A 26 -72.77 -33.47 -13.16
CA ALA A 26 -72.13 -33.52 -11.84
C ALA A 26 -71.00 -34.55 -11.76
N GLU A 27 -71.13 -35.69 -12.46
CA GLU A 27 -70.08 -36.69 -12.60
C GLU A 27 -68.92 -36.17 -13.48
N ALA A 28 -69.25 -35.51 -14.60
CA ALA A 28 -68.27 -34.82 -15.43
C ALA A 28 -67.51 -33.74 -14.64
N GLN A 29 -68.17 -32.98 -13.77
CA GLN A 29 -67.54 -31.99 -12.90
C GLN A 29 -66.54 -32.63 -11.90
N LYS A 30 -66.85 -33.79 -11.35
CA LYS A 30 -65.91 -34.55 -10.50
C LYS A 30 -64.71 -35.03 -11.31
N GLY A 31 -64.94 -35.60 -12.49
CA GLY A 31 -63.87 -36.04 -13.39
C GLY A 31 -62.99 -34.87 -13.86
N THR A 32 -63.59 -33.70 -14.11
CA THR A 32 -62.88 -32.46 -14.41
C THR A 32 -61.96 -32.06 -13.26
N SER A 33 -62.43 -32.14 -12.00
CA SER A 33 -61.59 -31.85 -10.82
C SER A 33 -60.34 -32.72 -10.75
N ASP A 34 -60.45 -34.01 -11.07
CA ASP A 34 -59.30 -34.93 -11.08
C ASP A 34 -58.38 -34.69 -12.28
N LEU A 35 -58.93 -34.29 -13.43
CA LEU A 35 -58.14 -33.79 -14.56
C LEU A 35 -57.37 -32.52 -14.17
N GLU A 36 -57.98 -31.58 -13.46
CA GLU A 36 -57.29 -30.34 -13.01
C GLU A 36 -56.10 -30.67 -12.12
N LYS A 37 -56.22 -31.65 -11.21
CA LYS A 37 -55.09 -32.09 -10.36
C LYS A 37 -53.93 -32.63 -11.18
N LYS A 38 -54.21 -33.50 -12.16
CA LYS A 38 -53.18 -34.04 -13.06
C LYS A 38 -52.50 -32.95 -13.91
N LEU A 39 -53.29 -31.99 -14.40
CA LEU A 39 -52.76 -30.83 -15.11
C LEU A 39 -51.94 -29.90 -14.20
N ALA A 40 -52.32 -29.77 -12.93
CA ALA A 40 -51.56 -29.03 -11.93
C ALA A 40 -50.22 -29.71 -11.60
N GLU A 41 -50.18 -31.04 -11.52
CA GLU A 41 -48.94 -31.82 -11.34
C GLU A 41 -48.00 -31.66 -12.54
N LEU A 42 -48.52 -31.77 -13.76
CA LEU A 42 -47.76 -31.51 -14.99
C LEU A 42 -47.23 -30.06 -15.04
N ASP A 43 -48.04 -29.09 -14.61
CA ASP A 43 -47.64 -27.70 -14.49
C ASP A 43 -46.54 -27.45 -13.46
N ALA A 44 -46.63 -28.07 -12.28
CA ALA A 44 -45.59 -28.02 -11.27
C ALA A 44 -44.29 -28.69 -11.74
N ALA A 45 -44.39 -29.86 -12.38
CA ALA A 45 -43.24 -30.57 -12.93
C ALA A 45 -42.53 -29.75 -14.01
N TYR A 46 -43.28 -29.18 -14.96
CA TYR A 46 -42.72 -28.30 -15.99
C TYR A 46 -42.05 -27.07 -15.39
N LYS A 47 -42.69 -26.39 -14.43
CA LYS A 47 -42.12 -25.21 -13.75
C LYS A 47 -40.85 -25.55 -12.98
N SER A 48 -40.79 -26.70 -12.32
CA SER A 48 -39.60 -27.14 -11.58
C SER A 48 -38.42 -27.49 -12.51
N LYS A 49 -38.69 -28.12 -13.67
CA LYS A 49 -37.68 -28.48 -14.67
C LYS A 49 -37.16 -27.26 -15.44
N ASN A 50 -38.04 -26.31 -15.74
CA ASN A 50 -37.76 -25.12 -16.56
C ASN A 50 -37.67 -23.83 -15.75
N GLN A 51 -37.49 -23.93 -14.44
CA GLN A 51 -37.06 -22.78 -13.64
C GLN A 51 -35.70 -22.39 -14.19
N LYS A 52 -35.66 -21.29 -14.97
CA LYS A 52 -34.41 -20.75 -15.53
C LYS A 52 -33.41 -20.67 -14.38
N LYS A 53 -32.33 -21.45 -14.45
CA LYS A 53 -31.16 -21.19 -13.62
C LYS A 53 -30.71 -19.80 -14.03
N THR A 54 -30.89 -18.82 -13.17
CA THR A 54 -30.31 -17.49 -13.35
C THR A 54 -28.83 -17.73 -13.59
N GLU A 55 -28.31 -17.34 -14.75
CA GLU A 55 -26.89 -17.47 -15.04
C GLU A 55 -26.13 -16.73 -13.93
N GLU A 56 -25.44 -17.47 -13.08
CA GLU A 56 -24.62 -16.86 -12.02
C GLU A 56 -23.36 -16.29 -12.68
N TYR A 57 -23.33 -14.97 -12.82
CA TYR A 57 -22.16 -14.26 -13.34
C TYR A 57 -21.06 -14.24 -12.28
N ASP A 58 -19.83 -14.60 -12.66
CA ASP A 58 -18.66 -14.36 -11.83
C ASP A 58 -18.31 -12.86 -11.86
N LEU A 59 -18.94 -12.13 -10.95
CA LEU A 59 -18.79 -10.67 -10.83
C LEU A 59 -17.35 -10.28 -10.45
N ASP A 60 -16.57 -11.17 -9.84
CA ASP A 60 -15.19 -10.88 -9.45
C ASP A 60 -14.23 -11.04 -10.63
N ALA A 61 -14.51 -11.98 -11.54
CA ALA A 61 -13.78 -12.10 -12.80
C ALA A 61 -14.08 -10.95 -13.77
N LEU A 62 -15.35 -10.50 -13.82
CA LEU A 62 -15.77 -9.40 -14.69
C LEU A 62 -15.38 -8.02 -14.13
N PHE A 63 -15.44 -7.88 -12.80
CA PHE A 63 -15.14 -6.65 -12.08
C PHE A 63 -14.19 -6.97 -10.92
N PRO A 64 -12.87 -6.88 -11.14
CA PRO A 64 -11.87 -7.18 -10.11
C PRO A 64 -12.14 -6.43 -8.79
N LYS A 65 -11.86 -7.08 -7.67
CA LYS A 65 -12.03 -6.47 -6.32
C LYS A 65 -10.96 -5.44 -5.99
N ASP A 66 -9.76 -5.60 -6.55
CA ASP A 66 -8.61 -4.75 -6.27
C ASP A 66 -8.31 -3.87 -7.49
N SER A 67 -8.00 -2.59 -7.24
CA SER A 67 -7.56 -1.65 -8.27
C SER A 67 -6.12 -1.92 -8.72
N GLY A 68 -5.36 -2.71 -7.97
CA GLY A 68 -3.94 -2.98 -8.14
C GLY A 68 -3.02 -1.94 -7.47
N LEU A 69 -3.57 -0.90 -6.85
CA LEU A 69 -2.81 0.13 -6.15
C LEU A 69 -2.53 -0.29 -4.70
N LYS A 70 -1.25 -0.25 -4.31
CA LYS A 70 -0.79 -0.64 -2.97
C LYS A 70 -0.20 0.54 -2.21
N GLU A 71 -0.50 0.58 -0.92
CA GLU A 71 0.18 1.47 0.02
C GLU A 71 1.64 1.05 0.20
N ILE A 72 2.49 2.03 0.49
CA ILE A 72 3.91 1.82 0.79
C ILE A 72 4.08 1.84 2.31
N ASP A 73 4.67 0.77 2.84
CA ASP A 73 5.12 0.71 4.23
C ASP A 73 6.53 1.31 4.33
N TYR A 74 6.61 2.54 4.87
CA TYR A 74 7.86 3.27 5.01
C TYR A 74 8.33 3.23 6.48
N ASN A 75 9.41 2.51 6.72
CA ASN A 75 10.08 2.48 8.02
C ASN A 75 11.02 3.68 8.16
N ALA A 76 10.54 4.72 8.86
CA ALA A 76 11.33 5.90 9.16
C ALA A 76 12.50 5.55 10.11
N LYS A 77 13.66 6.20 9.89
CA LYS A 77 14.80 6.09 10.81
C LYS A 77 14.42 6.60 12.20
N THR A 78 14.94 5.92 13.21
CA THR A 78 14.83 6.34 14.61
C THR A 78 15.79 7.49 14.92
N ASP A 79 15.51 8.21 16.01
CA ASP A 79 16.37 9.31 16.46
C ASP A 79 17.79 8.84 16.81
N ASP A 80 17.95 7.62 17.31
CA ASP A 80 19.26 7.04 17.61
C ASP A 80 20.03 6.68 16.33
N GLU A 81 19.36 6.10 15.33
CA GLU A 81 20.00 5.83 14.03
C GLU A 81 20.43 7.11 13.30
N ILE A 82 19.64 8.18 13.44
CA ILE A 82 19.98 9.52 12.92
C ILE A 82 21.22 10.06 13.63
N ARG A 83 21.26 9.99 14.96
CA ARG A 83 22.41 10.42 15.77
C ARG A 83 23.66 9.65 15.39
N ASP A 84 23.59 8.33 15.32
CA ASP A 84 24.72 7.48 14.95
C ASP A 84 25.25 7.79 13.55
N SER A 85 24.35 8.08 12.61
CA SER A 85 24.73 8.47 11.24
C SER A 85 25.46 9.81 11.24
N ALA A 86 24.95 10.82 11.96
CA ALA A 86 25.57 12.13 12.06
C ALA A 86 26.95 12.07 12.74
N LEU A 87 27.09 11.29 13.81
CA LEU A 87 28.37 11.08 14.51
C LEU A 87 29.41 10.45 13.57
N LYS A 88 29.05 9.37 12.87
CA LYS A 88 29.96 8.70 11.92
C LYS A 88 30.45 9.62 10.81
N GLU A 89 29.60 10.49 10.29
CA GLU A 89 29.98 11.48 9.27
C GLU A 89 30.96 12.52 9.83
N ALA A 90 30.76 12.97 11.07
CA ALA A 90 31.56 14.01 11.71
C ALA A 90 32.90 13.50 12.28
N ASP A 91 32.98 12.25 12.73
CA ASP A 91 34.14 11.69 13.43
C ASP A 91 35.41 11.70 12.59
N TYR A 92 35.31 11.38 11.30
CA TYR A 92 36.46 11.40 10.39
C TYR A 92 37.05 12.82 10.30
N LYS A 93 36.20 13.83 10.14
CA LYS A 93 36.63 15.22 10.04
C LYS A 93 37.26 15.70 11.35
N LYS A 94 36.65 15.38 12.49
CA LYS A 94 37.21 15.69 13.82
C LYS A 94 38.60 15.10 13.99
N ALA A 95 38.79 13.83 13.61
CA ALA A 95 40.09 13.16 13.72
C ALA A 95 41.16 13.83 12.85
N VAL A 96 40.82 14.21 11.61
CA VAL A 96 41.73 14.92 10.70
C VAL A 96 42.12 16.29 11.27
N ASP A 97 41.15 17.08 11.73
CA ASP A 97 41.40 18.41 12.27
C ASP A 97 42.22 18.34 13.57
N LYS A 98 41.92 17.37 14.46
CA LYS A 98 42.69 17.10 15.67
C LYS A 98 44.16 16.80 15.35
N ASN A 99 44.41 15.88 14.41
CA ASN A 99 45.77 15.53 14.01
C ASN A 99 46.51 16.74 13.41
N SER A 100 45.80 17.62 12.69
CA SER A 100 46.39 18.86 12.17
C SER A 100 46.84 19.80 13.30
N ILE A 101 46.01 19.98 14.34
CA ILE A 101 46.34 20.80 15.51
C ILE A 101 47.55 20.22 16.24
N GLU A 102 47.54 18.91 16.52
CA GLU A 102 48.63 18.23 17.22
C GLU A 102 49.95 18.30 16.44
N SER A 103 49.91 18.10 15.11
CA SER A 103 51.10 18.18 14.26
C SER A 103 51.70 19.59 14.18
N LYS A 104 50.85 20.62 14.11
CA LYS A 104 51.30 22.03 14.14
C LYS A 104 51.94 22.37 15.48
N TYR A 105 51.31 21.96 16.59
CA TYR A 105 51.85 22.14 17.93
C TYR A 105 53.23 21.44 18.07
N ALA A 106 53.32 20.16 17.71
CA ALA A 106 54.56 19.39 17.82
C ALA A 106 55.71 19.99 16.99
N SER A 107 55.42 20.45 15.76
CA SER A 107 56.39 21.14 14.91
C SER A 107 56.90 22.44 15.57
N ALA A 108 56.00 23.22 16.15
CA ALA A 108 56.36 24.48 16.81
C ALA A 108 57.17 24.27 18.09
N VAL A 109 56.82 23.28 18.92
CA VAL A 109 57.61 22.87 20.09
C VAL A 109 59.01 22.45 19.66
N SER A 110 59.12 21.63 18.61
CA SER A 110 60.42 21.16 18.10
C SER A 110 61.33 22.32 17.69
N ALA A 111 60.79 23.32 16.99
CA ALA A 111 61.55 24.51 16.60
C ALA A 111 62.02 25.34 17.82
N LEU A 112 61.20 25.42 18.87
CA LEU A 112 61.58 26.10 20.12
C LEU A 112 62.66 25.34 20.89
N ASP A 113 62.60 24.00 20.91
CA ASP A 113 63.64 23.16 21.53
C ASP A 113 64.97 23.20 20.78
N GLU A 114 64.95 23.29 19.45
CA GLU A 114 66.15 23.61 18.65
C GLU A 114 66.71 24.99 19.03
N GLY A 115 65.83 25.97 19.27
CA GLY A 115 66.19 27.28 19.80
C GLY A 115 66.90 27.21 21.15
N LYS A 116 66.46 26.33 22.08
CA LYS A 116 67.14 26.10 23.36
C LYS A 116 68.55 25.56 23.16
N ARG A 117 68.68 24.49 22.37
CA ARG A 117 69.98 23.88 22.06
C ARG A 117 70.96 24.86 21.43
N SER A 118 70.46 25.72 20.53
CA SER A 118 71.25 26.77 19.89
C SER A 118 71.73 27.81 20.92
N ALA A 119 70.84 28.24 21.82
CA ALA A 119 71.21 29.16 22.89
C ALA A 119 72.21 28.57 23.90
N ASP A 120 72.06 27.29 24.27
CA ASP A 120 73.03 26.57 25.12
C ASP A 120 74.42 26.53 24.46
N LYS A 121 74.46 26.24 23.16
CA LYS A 121 75.71 26.23 22.39
C LYS A 121 76.34 27.63 22.33
N ASN A 122 75.53 28.67 22.08
CA ASN A 122 75.99 30.06 22.04
C ASN A 122 76.53 30.52 23.41
N LEU A 123 75.91 30.08 24.51
CA LEU A 123 76.39 30.34 25.87
C LEU A 123 77.81 29.75 26.04
N GLN A 124 77.97 28.46 25.74
CA GLN A 124 79.26 27.77 25.83
C GLN A 124 80.34 28.43 24.96
N GLU A 125 80.01 28.76 23.71
CA GLU A 125 80.93 29.45 22.79
C GLU A 125 81.31 30.84 23.28
N SER A 126 80.37 31.59 23.87
CA SER A 126 80.61 32.93 24.41
C SER A 126 81.55 32.89 25.62
N TYR A 127 81.35 31.95 26.55
CA TYR A 127 82.28 31.76 27.67
C TYR A 127 83.67 31.35 27.20
N LYS A 128 83.76 30.46 26.21
CA LYS A 128 85.05 30.05 25.65
C LYS A 128 85.78 31.26 25.06
N LYS A 129 85.10 32.06 24.22
CA LYS A 129 85.67 33.28 23.64
C LYS A 129 86.08 34.29 24.72
N LEU A 130 85.25 34.48 25.74
CA LEU A 130 85.54 35.37 26.86
C LEU A 130 86.79 34.91 27.63
N GLN A 131 86.92 33.59 27.86
CA GLN A 131 88.09 32.99 28.49
C GLN A 131 89.35 33.18 27.65
N ASP A 132 89.28 32.90 26.35
CA ASP A 132 90.42 33.04 25.43
C ASP A 132 90.92 34.49 25.38
N VAL A 133 90.01 35.47 25.27
CA VAL A 133 90.34 36.91 25.29
C VAL A 133 90.94 37.33 26.62
N TYR A 134 90.37 36.88 27.74
CA TYR A 134 90.90 37.17 29.06
C TYR A 134 92.32 36.63 29.26
N ASP A 135 92.58 35.37 28.86
CA ASP A 135 93.89 34.73 29.00
C ASP A 135 94.95 35.44 28.13
N GLU A 136 94.58 35.89 26.93
CA GLU A 136 95.44 36.69 26.07
C GLU A 136 95.78 38.05 26.71
N LEU A 137 94.76 38.80 27.17
CA LEU A 137 94.95 40.09 27.81
C LEU A 137 95.82 40.00 29.06
N ARG A 138 95.61 38.95 29.87
CA ARG A 138 96.39 38.66 31.06
C ARG A 138 97.86 38.38 30.72
N ARG A 139 98.13 37.48 29.77
CA ARG A 139 99.50 37.18 29.30
C ARG A 139 100.20 38.43 28.76
N ASN A 140 99.48 39.26 28.01
CA ASN A 140 100.01 40.50 27.47
C ASN A 140 100.35 41.51 28.59
N ALA A 141 99.49 41.63 29.59
CA ALA A 141 99.73 42.49 30.76
C ALA A 141 100.94 42.01 31.58
N GLU A 142 101.07 40.69 31.82
CA GLU A 142 102.19 40.08 32.53
C GLU A 142 103.52 40.30 31.76
N ASN A 143 103.53 40.04 30.45
CA ASN A 143 104.71 40.24 29.60
C ASN A 143 105.16 41.71 29.53
N ASP A 144 104.22 42.66 29.42
CA ASP A 144 104.53 44.09 29.43
C ASP A 144 105.10 44.53 30.79
N ALA A 145 104.54 44.03 31.90
CA ALA A 145 105.05 44.32 33.24
C ALA A 145 106.47 43.78 33.46
N ILE A 146 106.79 42.59 32.93
CA ILE A 146 108.14 42.03 32.95
C ILE A 146 109.11 42.91 32.15
N LYS A 147 108.76 43.28 30.90
CA LYS A 147 109.59 44.13 30.04
C LYS A 147 109.90 45.49 30.67
N ARG A 148 108.97 46.03 31.47
CA ARG A 148 109.12 47.31 32.17
C ARG A 148 109.73 47.20 33.58
N GLY A 149 110.04 45.99 34.05
CA GLY A 149 110.63 45.78 35.38
C GLY A 149 109.67 45.97 36.55
N VAL A 150 108.35 46.02 36.31
CA VAL A 150 107.31 46.29 37.30
C VAL A 150 106.46 45.07 37.65
N ALA A 151 106.94 43.86 37.32
CA ALA A 151 106.21 42.60 37.49
C ALA A 151 105.80 42.26 38.94
N ARG A 152 106.43 42.86 39.95
CA ARG A 152 106.07 42.70 41.38
C ARG A 152 105.42 43.95 41.99
N SER A 153 105.01 44.90 41.16
CA SER A 153 104.42 46.16 41.63
C SER A 153 102.93 46.04 41.94
N SER A 154 102.43 46.96 42.75
CA SER A 154 100.98 47.15 42.93
C SER A 154 100.26 47.52 41.63
N ILE A 155 100.98 48.10 40.65
CA ILE A 155 100.43 48.54 39.36
C ILE A 155 99.94 47.33 38.54
N ILE A 156 100.78 46.28 38.40
CA ILE A 156 100.36 45.07 37.68
C ILE A 156 99.24 44.33 38.43
N THR A 157 99.29 44.32 39.76
CA THR A 157 98.25 43.72 40.60
C THR A 157 96.89 44.40 40.37
N SER A 158 96.86 45.73 40.34
CA SER A 158 95.65 46.51 40.03
C SER A 158 95.13 46.19 38.62
N LYS A 159 96.01 46.17 37.61
CA LYS A 159 95.62 45.91 36.23
C LYS A 159 95.06 44.49 36.03
N LEU A 160 95.61 43.50 36.73
CA LEU A 160 95.05 42.14 36.73
C LEU A 160 93.67 42.09 37.42
N GLY A 161 93.51 42.83 38.53
CA GLY A 161 92.21 42.98 39.19
C GLY A 161 91.15 43.64 38.30
N ASP A 162 91.52 44.66 37.52
CA ASP A 162 90.63 45.30 36.54
C ASP A 162 90.19 44.33 35.44
N LEU A 163 91.11 43.45 34.98
CA LEU A 163 90.79 42.41 34.00
C LEU A 163 89.85 41.34 34.58
N ASP A 164 90.06 40.93 35.82
CA ASP A 164 89.18 39.99 36.52
C ASP A 164 87.77 40.57 36.67
N TYR A 165 87.68 41.85 37.06
CA TYR A 165 86.40 42.56 37.17
C TYR A 165 85.69 42.69 35.83
N ALA A 166 86.41 43.08 34.76
CA ALA A 166 85.86 43.17 33.42
C ALA A 166 85.33 41.82 32.92
N LYS A 167 86.08 40.73 33.15
CA LYS A 167 85.62 39.36 32.82
C LYS A 167 84.34 39.00 33.56
N MET A 168 84.26 39.31 34.86
CA MET A 168 83.06 39.04 35.67
C MET A 168 81.84 39.79 35.12
N LEU A 169 82.00 41.07 34.75
CA LEU A 169 80.93 41.86 34.14
C LEU A 169 80.45 41.26 32.81
N SER A 170 81.38 40.95 31.90
CA SER A 170 81.04 40.34 30.61
C SER A 170 80.42 38.95 30.76
N ALA A 171 80.85 38.16 31.74
CA ALA A 171 80.21 36.88 32.06
C ALA A 171 78.75 37.09 32.51
N GLY A 172 78.50 38.09 33.35
CA GLY A 172 77.15 38.47 33.77
C GLY A 172 76.25 38.91 32.61
N GLU A 173 76.79 39.65 31.63
CA GLU A 173 76.06 40.05 30.43
C GLU A 173 75.70 38.84 29.56
N VAL A 174 76.63 37.90 29.39
CA VAL A 174 76.40 36.64 28.66
C VAL A 174 75.31 35.79 29.33
N GLU A 175 75.36 35.63 30.65
CA GLU A 175 74.32 34.91 31.41
C GLU A 175 72.96 35.60 31.29
N SER A 176 72.93 36.94 31.43
CA SER A 176 71.70 37.72 31.34
C SER A 176 71.05 37.56 29.96
N ALA A 177 71.84 37.64 28.88
CA ALA A 177 71.34 37.43 27.52
C ALA A 177 70.79 36.02 27.30
N TYR A 178 71.47 34.99 27.82
CA TYR A 178 71.00 33.61 27.76
C TYR A 178 69.69 33.42 28.54
N ASN A 179 69.63 33.90 29.78
CA ASN A 179 68.45 33.81 30.63
C ASN A 179 67.26 34.54 30.01
N ALA A 180 67.47 35.73 29.44
CA ALA A 180 66.43 36.45 28.71
C ALA A 180 65.92 35.63 27.50
N LYS A 181 66.81 34.96 26.76
CA LYS A 181 66.42 34.11 25.64
C LYS A 181 65.66 32.86 26.09
N MET A 182 66.07 32.23 27.19
CA MET A 182 65.37 31.07 27.76
C MET A 182 63.97 31.45 28.25
N ASN A 183 63.85 32.58 28.93
CA ASN A 183 62.57 33.10 29.41
C ASN A 183 61.60 33.43 28.25
N ASP A 184 62.09 34.00 27.14
CA ASP A 184 61.32 34.21 25.91
C ASP A 184 60.80 32.89 25.32
N ILE A 185 61.68 31.87 25.24
CA ILE A 185 61.30 30.54 24.73
C ILE A 185 60.27 29.87 25.64
N GLU A 186 60.47 29.92 26.96
CA GLU A 186 59.53 29.32 27.92
C GLU A 186 58.16 30.03 27.89
N SER A 187 58.15 31.35 27.76
CA SER A 187 56.91 32.12 27.59
C SER A 187 56.17 31.74 26.32
N LYS A 188 56.89 31.53 25.20
CA LYS A 188 56.32 31.05 23.94
C LYS A 188 55.77 29.65 24.06
N LEU A 189 56.45 28.74 24.76
CA LEU A 189 55.95 27.38 25.01
C LEU A 189 54.64 27.40 25.80
N LYS A 190 54.55 28.22 26.86
CA LYS A 190 53.32 28.39 27.63
C LYS A 190 52.18 28.97 26.79
N SER A 191 52.47 29.95 25.94
CA SER A 191 51.47 30.49 25.00
C SER A 191 51.01 29.42 24.01
N LEU A 192 51.95 28.65 23.45
CA LEU A 192 51.66 27.60 22.47
C LEU A 192 50.76 26.49 23.06
N GLU A 193 50.99 26.12 24.32
CA GLU A 193 50.15 25.15 25.04
C GLU A 193 48.73 25.69 25.22
N LYS A 194 48.60 26.95 25.64
CA LYS A 194 47.28 27.60 25.74
C LYS A 194 46.58 27.69 24.39
N ASP A 195 47.30 28.06 23.33
CA ASP A 195 46.73 28.17 21.98
C ASP A 195 46.26 26.81 21.46
N LYS A 196 46.99 25.73 21.76
CA LYS A 196 46.57 24.36 21.47
C LYS A 196 45.27 24.02 22.21
N ASP A 197 45.18 24.30 23.51
CA ASP A 197 44.00 24.00 24.31
C ASP A 197 42.77 24.77 23.82
N VAL A 198 42.94 26.04 23.44
CA VAL A 198 41.90 26.85 22.80
C VAL A 198 41.47 26.23 21.48
N ALA A 199 42.42 25.88 20.60
CA ALA A 199 42.11 25.27 19.30
C ALA A 199 41.39 23.91 19.44
N MET A 200 41.75 23.10 20.43
CA MET A 200 41.08 21.83 20.73
C MET A 200 39.66 22.06 21.25
N SER A 201 39.47 23.04 22.13
CA SER A 201 38.14 23.41 22.65
C SER A 201 37.23 23.93 21.53
N GLU A 202 37.76 24.79 20.64
CA GLU A 202 37.03 25.26 19.47
C GLU A 202 36.67 24.13 18.49
N LEU A 203 37.56 23.15 18.32
CA LEU A 203 37.27 21.96 17.52
C LEU A 203 36.13 21.15 18.12
N ASP A 204 36.11 20.96 19.43
CA ASP A 204 35.02 20.24 20.11
C ASP A 204 33.68 20.97 19.99
N LEU A 205 33.68 22.31 20.11
CA LEU A 205 32.49 23.13 19.90
C LEU A 205 31.98 23.04 18.45
N LYS A 206 32.88 23.18 17.46
CA LYS A 206 32.53 23.06 16.04
C LYS A 206 32.01 21.67 15.70
N TYR A 207 32.59 20.64 16.30
CA TYR A 207 32.12 19.26 16.13
C TYR A 207 30.70 19.10 16.68
N ALA A 208 30.43 19.58 17.90
CA ALA A 208 29.10 19.52 18.49
C ALA A 208 28.06 20.25 17.62
N GLU A 209 28.37 21.48 17.19
CA GLU A 209 27.50 22.26 16.31
C GLU A 209 27.24 21.56 14.96
N GLN A 210 28.26 20.96 14.36
CA GLN A 210 28.11 20.21 13.10
C GLN A 210 27.23 18.97 13.28
N VAL A 211 27.42 18.22 14.37
CA VAL A 211 26.61 17.03 14.68
C VAL A 211 25.17 17.45 14.91
N ASP A 212 24.91 18.47 15.72
CA ASP A 212 23.55 18.95 16.01
C ASP A 212 22.85 19.42 14.75
N LYS A 213 23.52 20.26 13.94
CA LYS A 213 22.97 20.72 12.66
C LYS A 213 22.66 19.56 11.73
N ARG A 214 23.54 18.56 11.66
CA ARG A 214 23.33 17.38 10.80
C ARG A 214 22.18 16.52 11.29
N ILE A 215 22.01 16.37 12.61
CA ILE A 215 20.86 15.70 13.21
C ILE A 215 19.57 16.43 12.82
N ASP A 216 19.52 17.75 12.93
CA ASP A 216 18.33 18.54 12.57
C ASP A 216 17.98 18.41 11.09
N GLU A 217 18.97 18.45 10.19
CA GLU A 217 18.79 18.20 8.75
C GLU A 217 18.21 16.80 8.49
N LEU A 218 18.80 15.77 9.09
CA LEU A 218 18.33 14.38 8.93
C LEU A 218 16.93 14.16 9.51
N LYS A 219 16.58 14.84 10.60
CA LYS A 219 15.22 14.82 11.17
C LYS A 219 14.23 15.48 10.21
N ALA A 220 14.56 16.63 9.65
CA ALA A 220 13.72 17.31 8.68
C ALA A 220 13.52 16.46 7.41
N GLU A 221 14.56 15.81 6.91
CA GLU A 221 14.48 14.86 5.79
C GLU A 221 13.58 13.66 6.12
N ARG A 222 13.72 13.09 7.32
CA ARG A 222 12.87 11.98 7.81
C ARG A 222 11.40 12.40 7.86
N ASP A 223 11.12 13.59 8.39
CA ASP A 223 9.74 14.09 8.53
C ASP A 223 9.10 14.40 7.16
N ASP A 224 9.86 14.97 6.22
CA ASP A 224 9.37 15.20 4.85
C ASP A 224 9.07 13.87 4.13
N LEU A 225 9.93 12.86 4.28
CA LEU A 225 9.69 11.53 3.72
C LEU A 225 8.45 10.87 4.32
N VAL A 226 8.26 10.93 5.64
CA VAL A 226 7.05 10.43 6.30
C VAL A 226 5.80 11.11 5.71
N LEU A 227 5.78 12.44 5.65
CA LEU A 227 4.66 13.20 5.07
C LEU A 227 4.41 12.84 3.60
N LYS A 228 5.46 12.62 2.82
CA LYS A 228 5.35 12.22 1.41
C LYS A 228 4.70 10.85 1.26
N TYR A 229 5.11 9.86 2.05
CA TYR A 229 4.51 8.53 2.00
C TYR A 229 3.09 8.50 2.58
N GLU A 230 2.80 9.27 3.62
CA GLU A 230 1.43 9.45 4.13
C GLU A 230 0.49 10.04 3.08
N LYS A 231 0.92 11.11 2.39
CA LYS A 231 0.14 11.71 1.29
C LYS A 231 -0.09 10.72 0.15
N TYR A 232 0.93 9.95 -0.21
CA TYR A 232 0.80 8.90 -1.22
C TYR A 232 -0.21 7.83 -0.79
N ASN A 233 -0.08 7.30 0.43
CA ASN A 233 -0.97 6.26 0.96
C ASN A 233 -2.42 6.76 1.06
N ASN A 234 -2.64 8.01 1.51
CA ASN A 234 -3.96 8.62 1.51
C ASN A 234 -4.55 8.73 0.09
N THR A 235 -3.73 9.11 -0.89
CA THR A 235 -4.17 9.15 -2.30
C THR A 235 -4.51 7.76 -2.83
N VAL A 236 -3.75 6.73 -2.45
CA VAL A 236 -4.04 5.34 -2.80
C VAL A 236 -5.36 4.88 -2.18
N ARG A 237 -5.60 5.18 -0.89
CA ARG A 237 -6.87 4.88 -0.22
C ARG A 237 -8.06 5.53 -0.91
N GLU A 238 -7.97 6.83 -1.21
CA GLU A 238 -9.05 7.53 -1.93
C GLU A 238 -9.33 6.93 -3.30
N LYS A 239 -8.28 6.51 -4.04
CA LYS A 239 -8.44 5.86 -5.34
C LYS A 239 -9.05 4.46 -5.21
N ASN A 240 -8.66 3.70 -4.19
CA ASN A 240 -9.22 2.38 -3.90
C ASN A 240 -10.71 2.49 -3.51
N ASP A 241 -11.07 3.48 -2.70
CA ASP A 241 -12.46 3.75 -2.32
C ASP A 241 -13.32 4.17 -3.53
N LYS A 242 -12.77 5.04 -4.40
CA LYS A 242 -13.44 5.44 -5.65
C LYS A 242 -13.63 4.23 -6.58
N TYR A 243 -12.60 3.39 -6.71
CA TYR A 243 -12.68 2.18 -7.53
C TYR A 243 -13.73 1.21 -6.99
N ALA A 244 -13.79 1.00 -5.67
CA ALA A 244 -14.80 0.15 -5.04
C ALA A 244 -16.23 0.65 -5.31
N LYS A 245 -16.47 1.96 -5.20
CA LYS A 245 -17.78 2.56 -5.55
C LYS A 245 -18.12 2.40 -7.02
N GLN A 246 -17.17 2.70 -7.92
CA GLN A 246 -17.37 2.52 -9.37
C GLN A 246 -17.63 1.07 -9.73
N ARG A 247 -16.98 0.13 -9.04
CA ARG A 247 -17.20 -1.31 -9.19
C ARG A 247 -18.64 -1.66 -8.83
N GLU A 248 -19.15 -1.20 -7.68
CA GLU A 248 -20.54 -1.43 -7.27
C GLU A 248 -21.54 -0.85 -8.27
N GLU A 249 -21.32 0.37 -8.75
CA GLU A 249 -22.15 1.01 -9.77
C GLU A 249 -22.15 0.22 -11.10
N ASN A 250 -20.98 -0.24 -11.54
CA ASN A 250 -20.84 -1.03 -12.77
C ASN A 250 -21.51 -2.40 -12.65
N ILE A 251 -21.39 -3.06 -11.49
CA ILE A 251 -22.10 -4.32 -11.21
C ILE A 251 -23.61 -4.09 -11.23
N ALA A 252 -24.10 -3.06 -10.55
CA ALA A 252 -25.54 -2.75 -10.51
C ALA A 252 -26.08 -2.45 -11.92
N LYS A 253 -25.33 -1.70 -12.72
CA LYS A 253 -25.68 -1.41 -14.12
C LYS A 253 -25.72 -2.69 -14.97
N PHE A 254 -24.68 -3.53 -14.86
CA PHE A 254 -24.60 -4.80 -15.60
C PHE A 254 -25.77 -5.74 -15.26
N LEU A 255 -26.08 -5.91 -13.97
CA LEU A 255 -27.20 -6.75 -13.54
C LEU A 255 -28.54 -6.22 -14.04
N LYS A 256 -28.73 -4.89 -14.01
CA LYS A 256 -29.94 -4.24 -14.53
C LYS A 256 -30.09 -4.44 -16.04
N GLU A 257 -29.01 -4.26 -16.80
CA GLU A 257 -29.02 -4.50 -18.25
C GLU A 257 -29.37 -5.96 -18.57
N LYS A 258 -28.86 -6.92 -17.78
CA LYS A 258 -29.19 -8.34 -17.92
C LYS A 258 -30.63 -8.67 -17.56
N GLU A 259 -31.18 -8.05 -16.53
CA GLU A 259 -32.61 -8.21 -16.20
C GLU A 259 -33.51 -7.63 -17.30
N GLU A 260 -33.17 -6.45 -17.84
CA GLU A 260 -33.91 -5.83 -18.95
C GLU A 260 -33.85 -6.68 -20.23
N GLU A 261 -32.68 -7.24 -20.57
CA GLU A 261 -32.49 -8.17 -21.70
C GLU A 261 -33.35 -9.42 -21.53
N GLN A 262 -33.29 -10.07 -20.36
CA GLN A 262 -34.12 -11.25 -20.07
C GLN A 262 -35.62 -10.94 -20.14
N ALA A 263 -36.06 -9.81 -19.60
CA ALA A 263 -37.46 -9.40 -19.67
C ALA A 263 -37.91 -9.07 -21.10
N ALA A 264 -37.03 -8.50 -21.93
CA ALA A 264 -37.30 -8.25 -23.34
C ALA A 264 -37.41 -9.55 -24.13
N ASP A 265 -36.51 -10.50 -23.90
CA ASP A 265 -36.55 -11.83 -24.51
C ASP A 265 -37.81 -12.60 -24.11
N GLU A 266 -38.20 -12.55 -22.84
CA GLU A 266 -39.45 -13.17 -22.37
C GLU A 266 -40.69 -12.55 -23.02
N LYS A 267 -40.73 -11.22 -23.17
CA LYS A 267 -41.81 -10.54 -23.89
C LYS A 267 -41.83 -10.91 -25.37
N ALA A 268 -40.67 -10.96 -26.02
CA ALA A 268 -40.55 -11.36 -27.42
C ALA A 268 -40.99 -12.81 -27.63
N GLN A 269 -40.57 -13.71 -26.74
CA GLN A 269 -40.98 -15.12 -26.75
C GLN A 269 -42.49 -15.25 -26.53
N ALA A 270 -43.07 -14.53 -25.56
CA ALA A 270 -44.51 -14.54 -25.32
C ALA A 270 -45.31 -14.00 -26.52
N ALA A 271 -44.81 -12.95 -27.19
CA ALA A 271 -45.44 -12.40 -28.40
C ALA A 271 -45.37 -13.39 -29.58
N TYR A 272 -44.21 -14.03 -29.78
CA TYR A 272 -44.01 -15.05 -30.81
C TYR A 272 -44.95 -16.25 -30.59
N GLU A 273 -45.04 -16.76 -29.36
CA GLU A 273 -45.90 -17.89 -29.02
C GLU A 273 -47.38 -17.57 -29.24
N LYS A 274 -47.81 -16.35 -28.96
CA LYS A 274 -49.20 -15.92 -29.19
C LYS A 274 -49.58 -15.94 -30.68
N GLN A 275 -48.63 -15.65 -31.58
CA GLN A 275 -48.88 -15.59 -33.02
C GLN A 275 -48.68 -16.93 -33.73
N ASN A 276 -47.69 -17.72 -33.32
CA ASN A 276 -47.26 -18.94 -34.02
C ASN A 276 -47.59 -20.24 -33.26
N GLY A 277 -48.13 -20.14 -32.04
CA GLY A 277 -48.30 -21.27 -31.13
C GLY A 277 -47.05 -21.59 -30.33
N TYR A 278 -47.15 -22.56 -29.42
CA TYR A 278 -46.02 -23.00 -28.59
C TYR A 278 -44.91 -23.66 -29.43
N SER A 279 -43.66 -23.60 -28.97
CA SER A 279 -42.49 -24.22 -29.59
C SER A 279 -41.59 -24.92 -28.57
N GLY A 280 -40.70 -25.81 -29.03
CA GLY A 280 -39.73 -26.53 -28.18
C GLY A 280 -40.38 -27.42 -27.10
N GLU A 281 -39.72 -27.57 -25.94
CA GLU A 281 -40.24 -28.37 -24.82
C GLU A 281 -41.60 -27.89 -24.31
N LYS A 282 -41.91 -26.59 -24.47
CA LYS A 282 -43.20 -26.01 -24.11
C LYS A 282 -44.32 -26.52 -25.02
N LEU A 283 -44.03 -26.76 -26.29
CA LEU A 283 -44.98 -27.34 -27.23
C LEU A 283 -45.39 -28.74 -26.79
N GLU A 284 -44.41 -29.61 -26.52
CA GLU A 284 -44.65 -31.00 -26.11
C GLU A 284 -45.47 -31.06 -24.82
N GLU A 285 -45.11 -30.22 -23.84
CA GLU A 285 -45.81 -30.16 -22.57
C GLU A 285 -47.27 -29.68 -22.71
N TYR A 286 -47.49 -28.57 -23.42
CA TYR A 286 -48.85 -28.08 -23.64
C TYR A 286 -49.66 -29.02 -24.54
N GLN A 287 -49.01 -29.76 -25.46
CA GLN A 287 -49.65 -30.82 -26.23
C GLN A 287 -50.06 -31.99 -25.35
N ASN A 288 -49.22 -32.43 -24.40
CA ASN A 288 -49.57 -33.48 -23.45
C ASN A 288 -50.77 -33.07 -22.58
N ARG A 289 -50.78 -31.83 -22.09
CA ARG A 289 -51.94 -31.26 -21.36
C ARG A 289 -53.19 -31.22 -22.23
N TYR A 290 -53.06 -30.79 -23.49
CA TYR A 290 -54.16 -30.78 -24.44
C TYR A 290 -54.69 -32.18 -24.71
N ASN A 291 -53.83 -33.17 -24.95
CA ASN A 291 -54.25 -34.55 -25.22
C ASN A 291 -54.99 -35.15 -24.02
N LEU A 292 -54.48 -34.95 -22.79
CA LEU A 292 -55.13 -35.43 -21.57
C LEU A 292 -56.53 -34.81 -21.41
N ALA A 293 -56.67 -33.51 -21.66
CA ALA A 293 -57.96 -32.85 -21.63
C ALA A 293 -58.87 -33.31 -22.77
N TYR A 294 -58.34 -33.45 -23.99
CA TYR A 294 -59.08 -33.90 -25.16
C TYR A 294 -59.64 -35.30 -24.95
N ASP A 295 -58.85 -36.26 -24.48
CA ASP A 295 -59.28 -37.63 -24.20
C ASP A 295 -60.39 -37.66 -23.14
N PHE A 296 -60.23 -36.88 -22.06
CA PHE A 296 -61.26 -36.75 -21.03
C PHE A 296 -62.57 -36.18 -21.59
N TYR A 297 -62.55 -35.01 -22.23
CA TYR A 297 -63.77 -34.36 -22.71
C TYR A 297 -64.40 -35.07 -23.91
N THR A 298 -63.64 -35.87 -24.67
CA THR A 298 -64.19 -36.71 -25.74
C THR A 298 -64.80 -38.01 -25.22
N SER A 299 -64.37 -38.50 -24.05
CA SER A 299 -65.04 -39.62 -23.38
C SER A 299 -66.44 -39.26 -22.84
N LEU A 300 -66.70 -37.96 -22.61
CA LEU A 300 -68.02 -37.45 -22.23
C LEU A 300 -68.98 -37.42 -23.43
N SER A 301 -70.28 -37.44 -23.13
CA SER A 301 -71.31 -37.30 -24.16
C SER A 301 -71.27 -35.88 -24.77
N PRO A 302 -71.44 -35.72 -26.09
CA PRO A 302 -71.24 -34.41 -26.74
C PRO A 302 -72.20 -33.31 -26.30
N ASP A 303 -73.35 -33.66 -25.74
CA ASP A 303 -74.34 -32.74 -25.19
C ASP A 303 -73.95 -32.13 -23.83
N ILE A 304 -73.00 -32.74 -23.10
CA ILE A 304 -72.49 -32.23 -21.81
C ILE A 304 -71.03 -31.78 -21.87
N ALA A 305 -70.23 -32.27 -22.82
CA ALA A 305 -68.78 -32.02 -22.88
C ALA A 305 -68.40 -30.53 -22.98
N VAL A 306 -69.18 -29.73 -23.73
CA VAL A 306 -68.94 -28.29 -23.89
C VAL A 306 -69.26 -27.52 -22.60
N ASP A 307 -70.32 -27.91 -21.90
CA ASP A 307 -70.75 -27.25 -20.66
C ASP A 307 -69.85 -27.66 -19.48
N ALA A 308 -69.38 -28.91 -19.47
CA ALA A 308 -68.35 -29.38 -18.55
C ALA A 308 -67.02 -28.61 -18.72
N LEU A 309 -66.57 -28.37 -19.95
CA LEU A 309 -65.34 -27.60 -20.20
C LEU A 309 -65.48 -26.12 -19.79
N LYS A 310 -66.62 -25.49 -20.09
CA LYS A 310 -66.87 -24.08 -19.72
C LYS A 310 -67.04 -23.86 -18.22
N SER A 311 -67.54 -24.86 -17.50
CA SER A 311 -67.70 -24.80 -16.04
C SER A 311 -66.40 -25.05 -15.27
N ALA A 312 -65.30 -25.37 -15.96
CA ALA A 312 -63.98 -25.60 -15.40
C ALA A 312 -63.12 -24.30 -15.43
N PRO A 313 -63.01 -23.54 -14.33
CA PRO A 313 -62.37 -22.22 -14.33
C PRO A 313 -60.87 -22.28 -14.63
N ASN A 314 -60.19 -23.37 -14.25
CA ASN A 314 -58.73 -23.48 -14.37
C ASN A 314 -58.29 -24.09 -15.71
N MET A 315 -59.20 -24.67 -16.51
CA MET A 315 -58.83 -25.28 -17.81
C MET A 315 -58.21 -24.28 -18.78
N LYS A 316 -58.68 -23.03 -18.77
CA LYS A 316 -58.09 -21.98 -19.60
C LYS A 316 -56.65 -21.64 -19.19
N TYR A 317 -56.35 -21.72 -17.89
CA TYR A 317 -55.00 -21.53 -17.36
C TYR A 317 -54.05 -22.66 -17.78
N TYR A 318 -54.45 -23.91 -17.57
CA TYR A 318 -53.59 -25.06 -17.84
C TYR A 318 -53.38 -25.37 -19.32
N LEU A 319 -54.40 -25.12 -20.16
CA LEU A 319 -54.34 -25.40 -21.61
C LEU A 319 -53.85 -24.20 -22.42
N GLY A 320 -53.88 -22.99 -21.87
CA GLY A 320 -53.42 -21.77 -22.53
C GLY A 320 -54.01 -21.60 -23.93
N LEU A 321 -53.16 -21.44 -24.95
CA LEU A 321 -53.57 -21.27 -26.35
C LEU A 321 -54.38 -22.47 -26.90
N TYR A 322 -54.29 -23.65 -26.29
CA TYR A 322 -55.02 -24.85 -26.72
C TYR A 322 -56.42 -24.97 -26.13
N TYR A 323 -56.80 -24.13 -25.17
CA TYR A 323 -58.16 -24.11 -24.63
C TYR A 323 -59.20 -23.86 -25.73
N ASP A 324 -58.99 -22.84 -26.56
CA ASP A 324 -59.94 -22.48 -27.62
C ASP A 324 -59.98 -23.53 -28.75
N LYS A 325 -58.84 -24.20 -29.01
CA LYS A 325 -58.76 -25.34 -29.93
C LYS A 325 -59.61 -26.51 -29.44
N LEU A 326 -59.52 -26.87 -28.16
CA LEU A 326 -60.33 -27.92 -27.55
C LEU A 326 -61.81 -27.56 -27.58
N LEU A 327 -62.16 -26.33 -27.19
CA LEU A 327 -63.54 -25.85 -27.19
C LEU A 327 -64.15 -25.88 -28.60
N TYR A 328 -63.38 -25.51 -29.63
CA TYR A 328 -63.81 -25.60 -31.03
C TYR A 328 -64.07 -27.05 -31.46
N ALA A 329 -63.15 -27.97 -31.14
CA ALA A 329 -63.30 -29.39 -31.47
C ALA A 329 -64.54 -30.02 -30.83
N LEU A 330 -64.80 -29.74 -29.55
CA LEU A 330 -66.00 -30.24 -28.85
C LEU A 330 -67.29 -29.67 -29.43
N LYS A 331 -67.33 -28.37 -29.76
CA LYS A 331 -68.50 -27.74 -30.43
C LYS A 331 -68.76 -28.36 -31.81
N ALA A 332 -67.71 -28.63 -32.57
CA ALA A 332 -67.83 -29.29 -33.88
C ALA A 332 -68.39 -30.70 -33.74
N ARG A 333 -67.93 -31.47 -32.74
CA ARG A 333 -68.46 -32.81 -32.42
C ARG A 333 -69.94 -32.76 -32.05
N ALA A 334 -70.34 -31.88 -31.13
CA ALA A 334 -71.74 -31.71 -30.73
C ALA A 334 -72.65 -31.36 -31.93
N LYS A 335 -72.17 -30.49 -32.84
CA LYS A 335 -72.90 -30.15 -34.07
C LYS A 335 -73.00 -31.31 -35.07
N SER A 336 -71.99 -32.18 -35.13
CA SER A 336 -71.99 -33.36 -36.01
C SER A 336 -72.93 -34.47 -35.52
N GLU A 337 -73.05 -34.62 -34.21
CA GLU A 337 -73.92 -35.62 -33.59
C GLU A 337 -75.39 -35.19 -33.65
N ALA A 338 -75.65 -33.90 -33.42
CA ALA A 338 -76.97 -33.30 -33.65
C ALA A 338 -77.44 -33.41 -35.11
N LYS A 339 -76.52 -33.54 -36.09
CA LYS A 339 -76.87 -33.80 -37.50
C LYS A 339 -77.18 -35.27 -37.79
N LYS A 340 -76.59 -36.21 -37.04
CA LYS A 340 -76.83 -37.66 -37.18
C LYS A 340 -78.14 -38.10 -36.52
N SER A 341 -78.67 -37.32 -35.58
CA SER A 341 -79.96 -37.58 -34.90
C SER A 341 -81.18 -36.99 -35.64
N ILE A 342 -80.97 -36.33 -36.79
CA ILE A 342 -82.02 -35.68 -37.60
C ILE A 342 -82.31 -36.49 -38.89
N TRP A 343 -81.55 -37.57 -39.12
CA TRP A 343 -81.79 -38.59 -40.15
C TRP A 343 -81.88 -39.95 -39.47
#